data_AF-A0A1V9YUS8-F1
#
_entry.id   AF-A0A1V9YUS8-F1
#
_cell.length_a   1.000
_cell.length_b   1.000
_cell.length_c   1.000
_cell.angle_alpha   90.00
_cell.angle_beta   90.00
_cell.angle_gamma   90.00
#
_symmetry.space_group_name_H-M   'P 1'
#
loop_
_entity.id
_entity.type
_entity.pdbx_description
1 polymer ?
#
loop_
_entity_poly.entity_id
_entity_poly.type
_entity_poly.pdbx_seq_one_letter_code
_entity_poly.pdbx_strand_id
1 'polypeptide(L)'
;MSSRALGNDFAHLQQDNAEIERSMLAQEVEALRTRLGLRQVDVSKECGVNASMLSQWMLGRYKGNIGRINGLMESWLVSRRGGKPLDKANMQQNALATRMAEGMEQLQRQQLKRPIVLMEHYPLYKYPKTTQTSNKECVLVPIRLDVDVDGYRYIDSFLLNKNETDYTFATLATSLIRDLDLPDCFYAPIIESIKTQMNNAHKYLPWACTVKQESLYRIYIKLRLNDTILLDT
;
A
#
# COMPACT_ATOMS: atom_id res chain seq x y z
N MET A 1 -16.27 -44.07 23.30
CA MET A 1 -17.09 -43.57 22.18
C MET A 1 -17.10 -42.05 22.27
N SER A 2 -16.04 -41.40 21.80
CA SER A 2 -15.96 -40.73 20.49
C SER A 2 -17.11 -39.74 20.23
N SER A 3 -16.79 -38.45 20.32
CA SER A 3 -17.49 -37.39 19.58
C SER A 3 -16.45 -36.32 19.24
N ARG A 4 -15.95 -36.44 18.01
CA ARG A 4 -15.11 -35.47 17.30
C ARG A 4 -16.02 -34.53 16.50
N ALA A 5 -15.49 -33.36 16.18
CA ALA A 5 -15.95 -32.36 15.21
C ALA A 5 -17.07 -31.44 15.75
N LEU A 6 -17.07 -30.12 15.57
CA LEU A 6 -16.54 -29.27 14.50
C LEU A 6 -16.15 -27.90 15.10
N GLY A 7 -14.99 -27.35 14.73
CA GLY A 7 -14.61 -26.02 15.20
C GLY A 7 -13.34 -25.43 14.59
N ASN A 8 -12.86 -25.95 13.46
CA ASN A 8 -11.58 -25.53 12.87
C ASN A 8 -11.68 -25.03 11.41
N ASP A 9 -12.87 -24.79 10.87
CA ASP A 9 -13.06 -24.54 9.44
C ASP A 9 -13.51 -23.10 9.11
N PHE A 10 -12.85 -22.10 9.67
CA PHE A 10 -13.00 -20.70 9.21
C PHE A 10 -11.68 -20.02 8.80
N ALA A 11 -10.58 -20.77 8.71
CA ALA A 11 -9.26 -20.24 8.32
C ALA A 11 -8.90 -20.52 6.84
N HIS A 12 -9.89 -20.61 5.94
CA HIS A 12 -9.63 -20.68 4.51
C HIS A 12 -10.45 -19.62 3.78
N LEU A 13 -9.74 -18.85 2.93
CA LEU A 13 -10.20 -17.85 1.94
C LEU A 13 -9.92 -16.37 2.22
N GLN A 14 -8.73 -16.06 2.76
CA GLN A 14 -7.93 -15.01 2.14
C GLN A 14 -6.69 -15.70 1.58
N GLN A 15 -6.59 -15.84 0.26
CA GLN A 15 -5.29 -16.10 -0.36
C GLN A 15 -4.37 -14.99 0.14
N ASP A 16 -3.25 -15.35 0.78
CA ASP A 16 -2.28 -14.38 1.28
C ASP A 16 -2.04 -13.34 0.19
N ASN A 17 -2.31 -12.05 0.46
CA ASN A 17 -2.15 -10.98 -0.53
C ASN A 17 -0.75 -11.02 -1.17
N ALA A 18 0.24 -11.52 -0.44
CA ALA A 18 1.60 -11.78 -0.89
C ALA A 18 1.72 -12.88 -1.96
N GLU A 19 0.90 -13.94 -1.91
CA GLU A 19 0.88 -15.02 -2.91
C GLU A 19 0.24 -14.57 -4.22
N ILE A 20 -0.82 -13.76 -4.12
CA ILE A 20 -1.49 -13.10 -5.27
C ILE A 20 -0.50 -12.14 -5.95
N GLU A 21 0.14 -11.26 -5.17
CA GLU A 21 1.15 -10.32 -5.67
C GLU A 21 2.33 -11.03 -6.33
N ARG A 22 2.87 -12.07 -5.68
CA ARG A 22 3.92 -12.93 -6.24
C ARG A 22 3.49 -13.57 -7.57
N SER A 23 2.24 -14.02 -7.68
CA SER A 23 1.73 -14.64 -8.91
C SER A 23 1.76 -13.70 -10.10
N MET A 24 1.27 -12.47 -9.88
CA MET A 24 1.22 -11.45 -10.90
C MET A 24 2.62 -10.99 -11.31
N LEU A 25 3.51 -10.77 -10.34
CA LEU A 25 4.90 -10.42 -10.60
C LEU A 25 5.63 -11.53 -11.36
N ALA A 26 5.42 -12.80 -10.99
CA ALA A 26 6.03 -13.93 -11.69
C ALA A 26 5.57 -14.02 -13.15
N GLN A 27 4.27 -13.81 -13.41
CA GLN A 27 3.71 -13.80 -14.76
C GLN A 27 4.31 -12.67 -15.61
N GLU A 28 4.45 -11.47 -15.02
CA GLU A 28 5.00 -10.30 -15.71
C GLU A 28 6.51 -10.42 -15.98
N VAL A 29 7.26 -10.96 -15.01
CA VAL A 29 8.69 -11.25 -15.20
C VAL A 29 8.87 -12.26 -16.33
N GLU A 30 8.07 -13.33 -16.36
CA GLU A 30 8.12 -14.35 -17.40
C GLU A 30 7.75 -13.80 -18.78
N ALA A 31 6.70 -12.96 -18.86
CA ALA A 31 6.28 -12.30 -20.09
C ALA A 31 7.36 -11.34 -20.62
N LEU A 32 7.94 -10.52 -19.75
CA LEU A 32 8.97 -9.56 -20.15
C LEU A 32 10.26 -10.27 -20.56
N ARG A 33 10.67 -11.29 -19.79
CA ARG A 33 11.83 -12.12 -20.10
C ARG A 33 11.68 -12.79 -21.47
N THR A 34 10.51 -13.39 -21.74
CA THR A 34 10.20 -14.04 -23.02
C THR A 34 10.23 -13.02 -24.16
N ARG A 35 9.62 -11.83 -23.96
CA ARG A 35 9.61 -10.77 -24.95
C ARG A 35 11.01 -10.24 -25.30
N LEU A 36 11.91 -10.20 -24.32
CA LEU A 36 13.29 -9.73 -24.49
C LEU A 36 14.26 -10.87 -24.87
N GLY A 37 13.80 -12.11 -24.99
CA GLY A 37 14.66 -13.27 -25.28
C GLY A 37 15.69 -13.58 -24.19
N LEU A 38 15.45 -13.13 -22.95
CA LEU A 38 16.35 -13.35 -21.83
C LEU A 38 16.15 -14.76 -21.25
N ARG A 39 17.21 -15.38 -20.72
CA ARG A 39 17.06 -16.61 -19.94
C ARG A 39 16.83 -16.27 -18.48
N GLN A 40 16.27 -17.22 -17.73
CA GLN A 40 16.06 -17.07 -16.29
C GLN A 40 17.33 -16.69 -15.53
N VAL A 41 18.47 -17.25 -15.95
CA VAL A 41 19.78 -16.99 -15.35
C VAL A 41 20.24 -15.55 -15.56
N ASP A 42 19.79 -14.88 -16.62
CA ASP A 42 20.15 -13.50 -16.92
C ASP A 42 19.36 -12.55 -16.00
N VAL A 43 18.06 -12.82 -15.80
CA VAL A 43 17.21 -12.12 -14.81
C VAL A 43 17.74 -12.30 -13.39
N SER A 44 18.14 -13.52 -13.02
CA SER A 44 18.71 -13.82 -11.71
C SER A 44 19.99 -13.01 -11.42
N LYS A 45 20.88 -12.88 -12.42
CA LYS A 45 22.10 -12.07 -12.29
C LYS A 45 21.79 -10.58 -12.16
N GLU A 46 20.83 -10.07 -12.91
CA GLU A 46 20.44 -8.66 -12.89
C GLU A 46 19.76 -8.26 -11.57
N CYS A 47 18.93 -9.13 -11.01
CA CYS A 47 18.28 -8.91 -9.72
C CYS A 47 19.17 -9.23 -8.51
N GLY A 48 20.36 -9.80 -8.74
CA GLY A 48 21.26 -10.24 -7.66
C GLY A 48 20.67 -11.38 -6.80
N VAL A 49 19.82 -12.22 -7.37
CA VAL A 49 19.20 -13.37 -6.69
C VAL A 49 19.76 -14.67 -7.22
N ASN A 50 19.87 -15.70 -6.37
CA ASN A 50 20.30 -17.02 -6.83
C ASN A 50 19.27 -17.60 -7.83
N ALA A 51 19.74 -18.21 -8.92
CA ALA A 51 18.88 -18.77 -9.96
C ALA A 51 17.89 -19.82 -9.41
N SER A 52 18.31 -20.59 -8.41
CA SER A 52 17.45 -21.56 -7.72
C SER A 52 16.34 -20.86 -6.91
N MET A 53 16.67 -19.75 -6.25
CA MET A 53 15.69 -18.94 -5.51
C MET A 53 14.65 -18.31 -6.43
N LEU A 54 15.09 -17.74 -7.56
CA LEU A 54 14.19 -17.18 -8.57
C LEU A 54 13.26 -18.27 -9.13
N SER A 55 13.78 -19.47 -9.39
CA SER A 55 12.99 -20.61 -9.85
C SER A 55 11.91 -21.02 -8.85
N GLN A 56 12.31 -21.19 -7.58
CA GLN A 56 11.38 -21.54 -6.52
C GLN A 56 10.32 -20.47 -6.30
N TRP A 57 10.68 -19.19 -6.45
CA TRP A 57 9.74 -18.07 -6.28
C TRP A 57 8.74 -18.00 -7.44
N MET A 58 9.19 -18.13 -8.69
CA MET A 58 8.28 -18.16 -9.85
C MET A 58 7.28 -19.33 -9.77
N LEU A 59 7.72 -20.47 -9.23
CA LEU A 59 6.89 -21.66 -9.04
C LEU A 59 6.02 -21.62 -7.76
N GLY A 60 6.10 -20.57 -6.94
CA GLY A 60 5.35 -20.45 -5.69
C GLY A 60 5.81 -21.41 -4.58
N ARG A 61 6.99 -22.03 -4.71
CA ARG A 61 7.55 -22.98 -3.73
C ARG A 61 8.61 -22.37 -2.82
N TYR A 62 8.84 -21.07 -2.95
CA TYR A 62 9.84 -20.35 -2.17
C TYR A 62 9.36 -20.12 -0.73
N LYS A 63 10.14 -20.59 0.24
CA LYS A 63 9.81 -20.51 1.68
C LYS A 63 10.59 -19.42 2.43
N GLY A 64 11.36 -18.60 1.72
CA GLY A 64 12.10 -17.49 2.31
C GLY A 64 11.29 -16.19 2.33
N ASN A 65 11.97 -15.04 2.43
CA ASN A 65 11.31 -13.74 2.46
C ASN A 65 10.73 -13.38 1.07
N ILE A 66 9.44 -13.64 0.88
CA ILE A 66 8.72 -13.39 -0.38
C ILE A 66 8.70 -11.89 -0.72
N GLY A 67 8.48 -11.02 0.28
CA GLY A 67 8.44 -9.56 0.08
C GLY A 67 9.74 -9.00 -0.48
N ARG A 68 10.89 -9.52 -0.03
CA ARG A 68 12.21 -9.14 -0.57
C ARG A 68 12.33 -9.48 -2.06
N ILE A 69 11.90 -10.68 -2.47
CA ILE A 69 11.98 -11.06 -3.90
C ILE A 69 10.96 -10.28 -4.72
N ASN A 70 9.74 -10.06 -4.20
CA ASN A 70 8.74 -9.23 -4.87
C ASN A 70 9.29 -7.83 -5.17
N GLY A 71 9.89 -7.15 -4.19
CA GLY A 71 10.49 -5.82 -4.40
C GLY A 71 11.65 -5.81 -5.41
N LEU A 72 12.48 -6.86 -5.44
CA LEU A 72 13.54 -6.99 -6.44
C LEU A 72 12.97 -7.17 -7.85
N MET A 73 11.93 -7.98 -7.99
CA MET A 73 11.27 -8.21 -9.29
C MET A 73 10.52 -6.97 -9.76
N GLU A 74 9.86 -6.23 -8.87
CA GLU A 74 9.24 -4.94 -9.17
C GLU A 74 10.29 -3.94 -9.67
N SER A 75 11.40 -3.78 -8.95
CA SER A 75 12.49 -2.86 -9.33
C SER A 75 13.09 -3.22 -10.69
N TRP A 76 13.29 -4.51 -10.95
CA TRP A 76 13.77 -5.01 -12.23
C TRP A 76 12.78 -4.72 -13.39
N LEU A 77 11.49 -4.96 -13.17
CA LEU A 77 10.43 -4.64 -14.13
C LEU A 77 10.37 -3.14 -14.43
N VAL A 78 10.45 -2.28 -13.40
CA VAL A 78 10.42 -0.81 -13.56
C VAL A 78 11.62 -0.29 -14.32
N SER A 79 12.82 -0.81 -14.00
CA SER A 79 14.07 -0.45 -14.68
C SER A 79 14.01 -0.80 -16.17
N ARG A 80 13.40 -1.93 -16.53
CA ARG A 80 13.24 -2.36 -17.92
C ARG A 80 12.07 -1.68 -18.67
N ARG A 81 11.10 -1.10 -17.95
CA ARG A 81 9.95 -0.36 -18.50
C ARG A 81 10.19 1.15 -18.65
N GLY A 82 11.39 1.64 -18.35
CA GLY A 82 11.75 3.06 -18.49
C GLY A 82 11.21 3.95 -17.35
N GLY A 83 11.11 3.42 -16.13
CA GLY A 83 10.82 4.21 -14.93
C GLY A 83 9.35 4.45 -14.62
N LYS A 84 8.41 3.83 -15.34
CA LYS A 84 6.99 3.84 -14.96
C LYS A 84 6.72 2.73 -13.94
N PRO A 85 6.32 3.06 -12.69
CA PRO A 85 5.88 2.06 -11.73
C PRO A 85 4.66 1.31 -12.25
N LEU A 86 4.51 0.04 -11.87
CA LEU A 86 3.36 -0.78 -12.25
C LEU A 86 2.09 -0.17 -11.63
N ASP A 87 1.13 0.25 -12.46
CA ASP A 87 -0.16 0.77 -12.00
C ASP A 87 -0.97 -0.35 -11.32
N LYS A 88 -0.96 -0.37 -9.98
CA LYS A 88 -1.74 -1.32 -9.16
C LYS A 88 -3.27 -1.17 -9.34
N ALA A 89 -3.73 -0.12 -10.04
CA ALA A 89 -5.14 0.20 -10.26
C ALA A 89 -5.80 -0.53 -11.45
N ASN A 90 -5.03 -1.11 -12.39
CA ASN A 90 -5.57 -1.79 -13.58
C ASN A 90 -5.79 -3.31 -13.40
N MET A 91 -5.84 -3.78 -12.14
CA MET A 91 -5.92 -5.20 -11.79
C MET A 91 -7.23 -5.91 -12.17
N GLN A 92 -8.17 -5.24 -12.85
CA GLN A 92 -9.48 -5.82 -13.14
C GLN A 92 -10.09 -5.34 -14.45
N GLN A 93 -9.33 -5.30 -15.55
CA GLN A 93 -9.91 -5.53 -16.89
C GLN A 93 -8.83 -5.63 -17.97
N ASN A 94 -9.17 -6.45 -18.97
CA ASN A 94 -8.56 -6.61 -20.28
C ASN A 94 -7.29 -7.45 -20.41
N ALA A 95 -7.54 -8.76 -20.52
CA ALA A 95 -7.08 -9.46 -21.71
C ALA A 95 -7.65 -8.80 -22.99
N LEU A 96 -6.83 -8.76 -24.05
CA LEU A 96 -7.11 -8.30 -25.42
C LEU A 96 -6.86 -6.81 -25.70
N ALA A 97 -5.63 -6.48 -26.09
CA ALA A 97 -5.32 -6.17 -27.49
C ALA A 97 -3.88 -5.64 -27.64
N THR A 98 -3.01 -6.49 -28.17
CA THR A 98 -1.74 -6.10 -28.78
C THR A 98 -2.02 -5.39 -30.11
N ARG A 99 -1.20 -4.40 -30.48
CA ARG A 99 -0.42 -4.24 -31.75
C ARG A 99 -0.16 -2.76 -32.07
N MET A 100 1.11 -2.33 -32.06
CA MET A 100 1.96 -1.95 -33.23
C MET A 100 1.61 -0.53 -33.76
N ALA A 101 2.49 0.40 -34.13
CA ALA A 101 3.93 0.46 -34.39
C ALA A 101 4.39 1.94 -34.35
N GLU A 102 5.70 2.17 -34.20
CA GLU A 102 6.57 3.18 -34.90
C GLU A 102 6.03 4.61 -35.09
N GLY A 103 6.69 5.70 -34.72
CA GLY A 103 8.11 6.00 -34.83
C GLY A 103 8.25 7.37 -35.52
N MET A 104 9.06 8.26 -34.92
CA MET A 104 9.60 9.51 -35.49
C MET A 104 8.68 10.74 -35.69
N GLU A 105 8.75 11.67 -34.74
CA GLU A 105 8.90 13.12 -35.01
C GLU A 105 9.37 13.79 -33.70
N GLN A 106 10.66 13.69 -33.41
CA GLN A 106 11.57 14.83 -33.49
C GLN A 106 11.07 16.09 -32.75
N LEU A 107 11.30 16.12 -31.44
CA LEU A 107 12.32 16.98 -30.85
C LEU A 107 12.48 18.41 -31.40
N GLN A 108 11.41 19.18 -31.63
CA GLN A 108 11.54 20.64 -31.63
C GLN A 108 10.19 21.38 -31.48
N ARG A 109 9.85 21.75 -30.25
CA ARG A 109 9.20 23.02 -29.85
C ARG A 109 9.05 22.99 -28.33
N GLN A 110 10.11 23.38 -27.62
CA GLN A 110 10.21 24.73 -27.06
C GLN A 110 8.99 25.12 -26.21
N GLN A 111 9.19 24.93 -24.90
CA GLN A 111 8.88 25.84 -23.80
C GLN A 111 7.45 26.43 -23.67
N LEU A 112 6.97 26.32 -22.42
CA LEU A 112 5.94 27.14 -21.76
C LEU A 112 4.51 26.99 -22.29
N LYS A 113 3.82 26.00 -21.73
CA LYS A 113 2.49 26.15 -21.10
C LYS A 113 2.23 24.88 -20.31
N ARG A 114 2.41 24.93 -18.98
CA ARG A 114 1.75 23.90 -18.14
C ARG A 114 0.26 24.08 -18.41
N PRO A 115 -0.45 23.08 -18.95
CA PRO A 115 -1.89 23.20 -19.08
C PRO A 115 -2.44 23.41 -17.66
N ILE A 116 -3.30 24.40 -17.48
CA ILE A 116 -4.21 24.41 -16.34
C ILE A 116 -4.92 23.06 -16.41
N VAL A 117 -4.63 22.19 -15.45
CA VAL A 117 -5.31 20.92 -15.33
C VAL A 117 -6.75 21.27 -14.95
N LEU A 118 -7.66 21.23 -15.93
CA LEU A 118 -9.08 21.40 -15.68
C LEU A 118 -9.52 20.22 -14.81
N MET A 119 -9.66 20.48 -13.51
CA MET A 119 -9.93 19.45 -12.49
C MET A 119 -11.28 18.72 -12.73
N GLU A 120 -12.16 19.31 -13.55
CA GLU A 120 -13.48 18.78 -13.91
C GLU A 120 -13.45 17.42 -14.63
N HIS A 121 -12.32 17.04 -15.25
CA HIS A 121 -12.23 15.82 -16.04
C HIS A 121 -11.68 14.60 -15.27
N TYR A 122 -11.27 14.76 -14.01
CA TYR A 122 -10.89 13.59 -13.21
C TYR A 122 -12.15 12.97 -12.63
N PRO A 123 -12.50 11.72 -12.99
CA PRO A 123 -13.57 11.02 -12.31
C PRO A 123 -13.23 10.98 -10.83
N LEU A 124 -14.12 11.53 -9.99
CA LEU A 124 -14.01 11.44 -8.54
C LEU A 124 -13.66 10.00 -8.18
N TYR A 125 -12.58 9.83 -7.41
CA TYR A 125 -12.17 8.52 -6.94
C TYR A 125 -13.35 7.87 -6.25
N LYS A 126 -13.86 6.78 -6.83
CA LYS A 126 -14.96 6.03 -6.26
C LYS A 126 -14.40 5.26 -5.08
N TYR A 127 -14.48 5.85 -3.89
CA TYR A 127 -14.12 5.18 -2.67
C TYR A 127 -14.86 3.84 -2.60
N PRO A 128 -14.17 2.72 -2.35
CA PRO A 128 -14.83 1.45 -2.13
C PRO A 128 -15.84 1.66 -1.00
N LYS A 129 -17.11 1.33 -1.28
CA LYS A 129 -18.16 1.40 -0.26
C LYS A 129 -17.70 0.48 0.86
N THR A 130 -17.38 1.07 2.01
CA THR A 130 -16.98 0.33 3.20
C THR A 130 -18.01 -0.77 3.38
N THR A 131 -17.59 -2.03 3.28
CA THR A 131 -18.46 -3.16 3.56
C THR A 131 -19.02 -2.90 4.95
N GLN A 132 -20.35 -2.82 5.04
CA GLN A 132 -21.08 -2.58 6.28
C GLN A 132 -20.89 -3.79 7.20
N THR A 133 -19.70 -3.98 7.79
CA THR A 133 -19.41 -5.12 8.66
C THR A 133 -20.04 -4.94 10.05
N SER A 134 -20.63 -3.79 10.34
CA SER A 134 -21.66 -3.66 11.38
C SER A 134 -22.48 -2.41 11.09
N ASN A 135 -23.74 -2.37 11.53
CA ASN A 135 -24.63 -1.19 11.45
C ASN A 135 -24.12 0.03 12.26
N LYS A 136 -22.83 0.12 12.58
CA LYS A 136 -22.21 1.19 13.35
C LYS A 136 -21.50 2.16 12.41
N GLU A 137 -21.77 3.44 12.58
CA GLU A 137 -21.15 4.51 11.79
C GLU A 137 -19.61 4.41 11.86
N CYS A 138 -18.94 4.54 10.71
CA CYS A 138 -17.48 4.58 10.65
C CYS A 138 -16.99 5.95 11.16
N VAL A 139 -16.39 5.99 12.34
CA VAL A 139 -15.90 7.23 12.97
C VAL A 139 -14.38 7.21 12.95
N LEU A 140 -13.80 7.86 11.94
CA LEU A 140 -12.35 7.91 11.74
C LEU A 140 -11.71 9.01 12.59
N VAL A 141 -10.66 8.64 13.31
CA VAL A 141 -9.85 9.52 14.13
C VAL A 141 -8.45 9.60 13.54
N PRO A 142 -7.94 10.80 13.21
CA PRO A 142 -6.55 10.94 12.80
C PRO A 142 -5.61 10.73 13.98
N ILE A 143 -4.65 9.83 13.79
CA ILE A 143 -3.60 9.50 14.75
C ILE A 143 -2.27 9.91 14.16
N ARG A 144 -1.49 10.66 14.94
CA ARG A 144 -0.09 11.00 14.61
C ARG A 144 0.83 10.39 15.65
N LEU A 145 1.73 9.52 15.23
CA LEU A 145 2.80 8.99 16.07
C LEU A 145 4.07 9.79 15.83
N ASP A 146 4.72 10.18 16.91
CA ASP A 146 6.02 10.86 16.93
C ASP A 146 6.68 10.43 18.24
N VAL A 147 7.24 9.21 18.21
CA VAL A 147 7.74 8.50 19.38
C VAL A 147 9.26 8.45 19.30
N ASP A 148 9.94 8.85 20.37
CA ASP A 148 11.40 8.83 20.50
C ASP A 148 11.77 8.04 21.75
N VAL A 149 12.46 6.91 21.57
CA VAL A 149 12.85 5.98 22.66
C VAL A 149 14.19 5.35 22.30
N ASP A 150 15.11 5.31 23.27
CA ASP A 150 16.44 4.69 23.15
C ASP A 150 17.26 5.13 21.91
N GLY A 151 17.08 6.38 21.48
CA GLY A 151 17.77 6.94 20.31
C GLY A 151 17.17 6.57 18.96
N TYR A 152 16.04 5.85 18.96
CA TYR A 152 15.23 5.58 17.78
C TYR A 152 14.04 6.52 17.75
N ARG A 153 13.71 7.03 16.57
CA ARG A 153 12.52 7.86 16.35
C ARG A 153 11.60 7.25 15.30
N TYR A 154 10.34 7.06 15.68
CA TYR A 154 9.28 6.59 14.81
C TYR A 154 8.25 7.70 14.59
N ILE A 155 8.02 8.07 13.31
CA ILE A 155 7.04 9.09 12.92
C ILE A 155 6.10 8.49 11.90
N ASP A 156 4.79 8.57 12.18
CA ASP A 156 3.76 8.03 11.30
C ASP A 156 2.43 8.79 11.47
N SER A 157 1.54 8.66 10.49
CA SER A 157 0.22 9.28 10.51
C SER A 157 -0.80 8.39 9.79
N PHE A 158 -1.85 7.98 10.50
CA PHE A 158 -2.89 7.10 9.96
C PHE A 158 -4.27 7.45 10.54
N LEU A 159 -5.31 6.83 9.97
CA LEU A 159 -6.69 6.95 10.45
C LEU A 159 -7.07 5.69 11.22
N LEU A 160 -7.72 5.86 12.36
CA LEU A 160 -8.21 4.75 13.17
C LEU A 160 -9.72 4.87 13.37
N ASN A 161 -10.46 3.80 13.08
CA ASN A 161 -11.89 3.74 13.36
C ASN A 161 -12.09 3.61 14.88
N LYS A 162 -12.79 4.56 15.49
CA LYS A 162 -13.14 4.54 16.92
C LYS A 162 -14.03 3.34 17.28
N ASN A 163 -14.89 2.94 16.35
CA ASN A 163 -15.86 1.86 16.55
C ASN A 163 -15.30 0.48 16.17
N GLU A 164 -13.98 0.39 15.95
CA GLU A 164 -13.30 -0.87 15.64
C GLU A 164 -13.40 -1.85 16.80
N THR A 165 -13.76 -3.10 16.49
CA THR A 165 -13.91 -4.18 17.47
C THR A 165 -13.01 -5.37 17.19
N ASP A 166 -12.52 -5.51 15.97
CA ASP A 166 -11.77 -6.69 15.54
C ASP A 166 -10.31 -6.63 16.02
N TYR A 167 -9.82 -5.43 16.33
CA TYR A 167 -8.46 -5.19 16.81
C TYR A 167 -8.44 -4.30 18.05
N THR A 168 -7.48 -4.59 18.93
CA THR A 168 -7.13 -3.74 20.07
C THR A 168 -5.94 -2.84 19.74
N PHE A 169 -5.75 -1.75 20.49
CA PHE A 169 -4.55 -0.91 20.35
C PHE A 169 -3.26 -1.71 20.59
N ALA A 170 -3.32 -2.71 21.48
CA ALA A 170 -2.21 -3.62 21.75
C ALA A 170 -1.87 -4.46 20.51
N THR A 171 -2.84 -5.15 19.92
CA THR A 171 -2.63 -5.98 18.72
C THR A 171 -2.19 -5.16 17.51
N LEU A 172 -2.66 -3.90 17.41
CA LEU A 172 -2.20 -2.96 16.39
C LEU A 172 -0.72 -2.60 16.60
N ALA A 173 -0.33 -2.21 17.81
CA ALA A 173 1.05 -1.89 18.14
C ALA A 173 2.00 -3.09 17.95
N THR A 174 1.57 -4.29 18.35
CA THR A 174 2.35 -5.52 18.13
C THR A 174 2.58 -5.78 16.64
N SER A 175 1.53 -5.69 15.81
CA SER A 175 1.66 -5.88 14.37
C SER A 175 2.59 -4.83 13.76
N LEU A 176 2.42 -3.56 14.14
CA LEU A 176 3.25 -2.46 13.64
C LEU A 176 4.73 -2.67 13.96
N ILE A 177 5.06 -3.02 15.21
CA ILE A 177 6.44 -3.28 15.64
C ILE A 177 7.05 -4.43 14.87
N ARG A 178 6.31 -5.53 14.72
CA ARG A 178 6.76 -6.70 13.98
C ARG A 178 6.97 -6.41 12.50
N ASP A 179 6.05 -5.69 11.87
CA ASP A 179 6.05 -5.46 10.43
C ASP A 179 7.16 -4.47 10.02
N LEU A 180 7.54 -3.56 10.93
CA LEU A 180 8.58 -2.55 10.73
C LEU A 180 9.92 -2.90 11.41
N ASP A 181 10.02 -4.06 12.04
CA ASP A 181 11.19 -4.52 12.79
C ASP A 181 11.68 -3.48 13.83
N LEU A 182 10.72 -2.86 14.54
CA LEU A 182 11.00 -1.85 15.55
C LEU A 182 11.44 -2.51 16.88
N PRO A 183 12.25 -1.82 17.70
CA PRO A 183 12.53 -2.27 19.06
C PRO A 183 11.27 -2.39 19.94
N ASP A 184 11.24 -3.39 20.84
CA ASP A 184 10.11 -3.62 21.75
C ASP A 184 9.81 -2.43 22.67
N CYS A 185 10.77 -1.54 22.90
CA CYS A 185 10.60 -0.34 23.71
C CYS A 185 9.57 0.64 23.12
N PHE A 186 9.21 0.52 21.84
CA PHE A 186 8.14 1.28 21.21
C PHE A 186 6.73 0.84 21.60
N TYR A 187 6.55 -0.37 22.15
CA TYR A 187 5.23 -0.96 22.36
C TYR A 187 4.34 -0.13 23.30
N ALA A 188 4.84 0.18 24.49
CA ALA A 188 4.06 0.95 25.47
C ALA A 188 3.80 2.41 25.01
N PRO A 189 4.81 3.16 24.51
CA PRO A 189 4.61 4.53 24.05
C PRO A 189 3.63 4.67 22.87
N ILE A 190 3.65 3.73 21.92
CA ILE A 190 2.69 3.73 20.80
C ILE A 190 1.26 3.57 21.33
N ILE A 191 1.04 2.60 22.20
CA ILE A 191 -0.30 2.35 22.78
C ILE A 191 -0.80 3.56 23.57
N GLU A 192 0.07 4.16 24.39
CA GLU A 192 -0.29 5.32 25.20
C GLU A 192 -0.63 6.54 24.32
N SER A 193 0.17 6.77 23.27
CA SER A 193 -0.09 7.84 22.31
C SER A 193 -1.44 7.67 21.60
N ILE A 194 -1.74 6.45 21.12
CA ILE A 194 -3.02 6.14 20.46
C ILE A 194 -4.19 6.35 21.43
N LYS A 195 -4.10 5.80 22.66
CA LYS A 195 -5.15 5.94 23.68
C LYS A 195 -5.41 7.41 24.02
N THR A 196 -4.35 8.19 24.20
CA THR A 196 -4.46 9.62 24.53
C THR A 196 -5.17 10.39 23.43
N GLN A 197 -4.79 10.15 22.17
CA GLN A 197 -5.41 10.80 21.01
C GLN A 197 -6.88 10.37 20.85
N MET A 198 -7.17 9.08 21.02
CA MET A 198 -8.54 8.55 20.94
C MET A 198 -9.45 9.11 22.04
N ASN A 199 -8.94 9.25 23.27
CA ASN A 199 -9.66 9.88 24.37
C ASN A 199 -9.93 11.37 24.07
N ASN A 200 -8.93 12.10 23.57
CA ASN A 200 -9.10 13.49 23.18
C ASN A 200 -10.07 13.69 22.01
N ALA A 201 -10.19 12.70 21.12
CA ALA A 201 -11.07 12.76 19.96
C ALA A 201 -12.55 12.90 20.30
N HIS A 202 -12.95 12.45 21.49
CA HIS A 202 -14.32 12.61 21.99
C HIS A 202 -14.77 14.08 22.07
N LYS A 203 -13.83 15.04 22.16
CA LYS A 203 -14.15 16.47 22.27
C LYS A 203 -14.70 17.08 20.98
N TYR A 204 -14.37 16.49 19.83
CA TYR A 204 -14.69 17.05 18.51
C TYR A 204 -15.45 16.06 17.60
N LEU A 205 -15.85 14.91 18.13
CA LEU A 205 -16.63 13.90 17.42
C LEU A 205 -18.03 13.75 18.02
N PRO A 206 -19.06 13.50 17.19
CA PRO A 206 -19.01 13.36 15.73
C PRO A 206 -18.87 14.72 15.03
N TRP A 207 -17.99 14.79 14.02
CA TRP A 207 -17.79 16.01 13.24
C TRP A 207 -19.07 16.45 12.50
N ALA A 208 -19.91 15.48 12.11
CA ALA A 208 -21.20 15.73 11.47
C ALA A 208 -22.13 16.62 12.32
N CYS A 209 -22.06 16.50 13.65
CA CYS A 209 -22.84 17.35 14.57
C CYS A 209 -22.21 18.73 14.79
N THR A 210 -20.92 18.88 14.45
CA THR A 210 -20.18 20.14 14.62
C THR A 210 -20.45 21.12 13.49
N VAL A 211 -20.69 20.61 12.27
CA VAL A 211 -21.02 21.43 11.10
C VAL A 211 -22.52 21.76 11.14
N LYS A 212 -22.86 22.93 11.69
CA LYS A 212 -24.26 23.39 11.83
C LYS A 212 -24.80 24.11 10.60
N GLN A 213 -23.91 24.61 9.75
CA GLN A 213 -24.24 25.40 8.58
C GLN A 213 -23.17 25.22 7.50
N GLU A 214 -23.53 25.52 6.27
CA GLU A 214 -22.56 25.63 5.18
C GLU A 214 -21.48 26.65 5.56
N SER A 215 -20.23 26.21 5.43
CA SER A 215 -19.07 27.02 5.81
C SER A 215 -17.95 26.75 4.82
N LEU A 216 -17.35 27.82 4.29
CA LEU A 216 -16.22 27.72 3.37
C LEU A 216 -14.94 28.09 4.13
N TYR A 217 -14.03 27.12 4.25
CA TYR A 217 -12.73 27.30 4.89
C TYR A 217 -11.63 27.10 3.84
N ARG A 218 -10.66 28.02 3.78
CA ARG A 218 -9.44 27.80 3.02
C ARG A 218 -8.55 26.82 3.78
N ILE A 219 -8.08 25.78 3.09
CA ILE A 219 -7.26 24.73 3.68
C ILE A 219 -5.86 24.83 3.10
N TYR A 220 -4.89 25.14 3.95
CA TYR A 220 -3.49 25.14 3.57
C TYR A 220 -2.91 23.73 3.81
N ILE A 221 -2.49 23.07 2.74
CA ILE A 221 -1.86 21.75 2.80
C ILE A 221 -0.36 21.94 2.75
N LYS A 222 0.34 21.51 3.81
CA LYS A 222 1.80 21.43 3.87
C LYS A 222 2.20 20.02 4.26
N LEU A 223 2.60 19.23 3.28
CA LEU A 223 3.02 17.85 3.47
C LEU A 223 4.49 17.70 3.15
N ARG A 224 5.24 17.00 4.01
CA ARG A 224 6.63 16.62 3.75
C ARG A 224 6.73 15.10 3.74
N LEU A 225 7.25 14.56 2.65
CA LEU A 225 7.57 13.15 2.50
C LEU A 225 9.05 13.08 2.15
N ASN A 226 9.88 12.65 3.12
CA ASN A 226 11.33 12.65 3.01
C ASN A 226 11.86 14.04 2.57
N ASP A 227 12.41 14.12 1.36
CA ASP A 227 12.97 15.34 0.78
C ASP A 227 11.98 16.11 -0.11
N THR A 228 10.78 15.58 -0.32
CA THR A 228 9.73 16.21 -1.12
C THR A 228 8.78 16.99 -0.23
N ILE A 229 8.51 18.25 -0.60
CA ILE A 229 7.55 19.12 0.08
C ILE A 229 6.44 19.48 -0.89
N LEU A 230 5.19 19.16 -0.52
CA LEU A 230 3.98 19.58 -1.21
C LEU A 230 3.35 20.74 -0.46
N LEU A 231 3.08 21.83 -1.18
CA LEU A 231 2.37 23.01 -0.70
C LEU A 231 1.16 23.23 -1.59
N ASP A 232 -0.03 23.33 -1.00
CA ASP A 232 -1.29 23.59 -1.71
C ASP A 232 -2.22 24.45 -0.83
N THR A 233 -3.19 25.16 -1.42
CA THR A 233 -4.03 26.17 -0.74
C THR A 233 -5.45 26.27 -1.26
#